data_AF-A0A4U3F285-F1
#
_entry.id   AF-A0A4U3F285-F1
#
_cell.length_a   1.000
_cell.length_b   1.000
_cell.length_c   1.000
_cell.angle_alpha   90.00
_cell.angle_beta   90.00
_cell.angle_gamma   90.00
#
_symmetry.space_group_name_H-M   'P 1'
#
loop_
_entity.id
_entity.type
_entity.pdbx_description
1 polymer ?
#
loop_
_entity_poly.entity_id
_entity_poly.type
_entity_poly.pdbx_seq_one_letter_code
_entity_poly.pdbx_strand_id
1 'polypeptide(L)'
;MLEKVRQYKEFVFIFLFIFILNSLINFSPGDDEYFKNISKTMSLYDFIYMRYTIWSGRVFADSILYLIMDENIWIWRILNSIIIFMLPIAIVRIFSMKISFKYFLIAFCSICCISFNVISSGFLWVTGSINYSWPILLGILSSIIYTDILFNKTHKLKRKY
;
A
#
# COMPACT_ATOMS: atom_id res chain seq x y z
N MET A 1 -21.79 -15.55 17.55
CA MET A 1 -21.54 -15.83 16.11
C MET A 1 -21.97 -14.66 15.23
N LEU A 2 -23.17 -14.10 15.45
CA LEU A 2 -23.71 -12.96 14.70
C LEU A 2 -22.84 -11.68 14.76
N GLU A 3 -22.27 -11.33 15.92
CA GLU A 3 -21.40 -10.14 16.03
C GLU A 3 -20.07 -10.26 15.27
N LYS A 4 -19.45 -11.45 15.27
CA LYS A 4 -18.25 -11.71 14.47
C LYS A 4 -18.56 -11.63 12.98
N VAL A 5 -19.65 -12.26 12.54
CA VAL A 5 -20.11 -12.19 11.14
C VAL A 5 -20.44 -10.76 10.75
N ARG A 6 -21.05 -9.97 11.65
CA ARG A 6 -21.29 -8.54 11.43
C ARG A 6 -19.95 -7.81 11.21
N GLN A 7 -19.00 -7.93 12.14
CA GLN A 7 -17.67 -7.30 12.09
C GLN A 7 -16.93 -7.53 10.76
N TYR A 8 -16.97 -8.75 10.21
CA TYR A 8 -16.30 -9.04 8.93
C TYR A 8 -17.00 -8.39 7.73
N LYS A 9 -18.32 -8.16 7.79
CA LYS A 9 -19.07 -7.53 6.69
C LYS A 9 -18.67 -6.07 6.50
N GLU A 10 -18.44 -5.31 7.57
CA GLU A 10 -18.04 -3.91 7.38
C GLU A 10 -16.64 -3.77 6.78
N PHE A 11 -15.70 -4.66 7.16
CA PHE A 11 -14.38 -4.71 6.52
C PHE A 11 -14.47 -5.07 5.03
N VAL A 12 -15.27 -6.07 4.68
CA VAL A 12 -15.48 -6.48 3.28
C VAL A 12 -16.11 -5.34 2.47
N PHE A 13 -17.09 -4.63 3.03
CA PHE A 13 -17.72 -3.49 2.38
C PHE A 13 -16.70 -2.38 2.06
N ILE A 14 -15.85 -2.01 3.03
CA ILE A 14 -14.81 -0.99 2.81
C ILE A 14 -13.78 -1.45 1.78
N PHE A 15 -13.34 -2.72 1.85
CA PHE A 15 -12.43 -3.27 0.86
C PHE A 15 -13.01 -3.21 -0.55
N LEU A 16 -14.27 -3.62 -0.73
CA LEU A 16 -14.96 -3.56 -2.03
C LEU A 16 -15.12 -2.12 -2.52
N PHE A 17 -15.45 -1.18 -1.63
CA PHE A 17 -15.51 0.24 -1.97
C PHE A 17 -14.16 0.76 -2.49
N ILE A 18 -13.06 0.47 -1.79
CA ILE A 18 -11.70 0.83 -2.22
C ILE A 18 -11.36 0.16 -3.56
N PHE A 19 -11.74 -1.10 -3.74
CA PHE A 19 -11.50 -1.84 -4.99
C PHE A 19 -12.26 -1.24 -6.18
N ILE A 20 -13.51 -0.87 -5.99
CA ILE A 20 -14.30 -0.17 -7.02
C ILE A 20 -13.64 1.18 -7.35
N LEU A 21 -13.25 1.97 -6.35
CA LEU A 21 -12.54 3.24 -6.58
C LEU A 21 -11.27 3.03 -7.40
N ASN A 22 -10.42 2.08 -7.01
CA ASN A 22 -9.21 1.74 -7.75
C ASN A 22 -9.51 1.23 -9.16
N SER A 23 -10.68 0.63 -9.40
CA SER A 23 -11.11 0.13 -10.71
C SER A 23 -11.59 1.23 -11.66
N LEU A 24 -11.93 2.41 -11.14
CA LEU A 24 -12.35 3.57 -11.92
C LEU A 24 -11.18 4.46 -12.36
N ILE A 25 -9.99 4.24 -11.80
CA ILE A 25 -8.79 5.04 -12.12
C ILE A 25 -8.28 4.67 -13.51
N ASN A 26 -7.99 5.71 -14.29
CA ASN A 26 -7.38 5.61 -15.61
C ASN A 26 -5.90 6.05 -15.55
N PHE A 27 -5.16 5.70 -16.61
CA PHE A 27 -3.76 6.10 -16.74
C PHE A 27 -3.62 7.62 -16.78
N SER A 28 -2.62 8.12 -16.07
CA SER A 28 -2.21 9.50 -16.17
C SER A 28 -1.18 9.65 -17.30
N PRO A 29 -1.28 10.68 -18.17
CA PRO A 29 -0.20 10.96 -19.11
C PRO A 29 1.12 11.26 -18.38
N GLY A 30 2.24 10.96 -19.03
CA GLY A 30 3.58 11.09 -18.43
C GLY A 30 4.16 9.73 -18.02
N ASP A 31 4.40 9.52 -16.72
CA ASP A 31 5.11 8.32 -16.26
C ASP A 31 4.36 7.03 -16.58
N ASP A 32 3.03 7.00 -16.47
CA ASP A 32 2.29 5.77 -16.73
C ASP A 32 2.40 5.35 -18.20
N GLU A 33 2.39 6.32 -19.11
CA GLU A 33 2.59 6.09 -20.55
C GLU A 33 4.02 5.63 -20.86
N TYR A 34 5.01 6.20 -20.17
CA TYR A 34 6.40 5.77 -20.27
C TYR A 34 6.54 4.29 -19.90
N PHE A 35 6.05 3.88 -18.71
CA PHE A 35 6.15 2.49 -18.26
C PHE A 35 5.31 1.52 -19.10
N LYS A 36 4.22 1.97 -19.71
CA LYS A 36 3.41 1.15 -20.62
C LYS A 36 4.13 0.81 -21.92
N ASN A 37 4.99 1.70 -22.40
CA ASN A 37 5.68 1.53 -23.68
C ASN A 37 7.08 0.93 -23.55
N ILE A 38 7.72 1.06 -22.37
CA ILE A 38 9.11 0.66 -22.18
C ILE A 38 9.33 -0.86 -22.32
N SER A 39 8.33 -1.67 -21.96
CA SER A 39 8.38 -3.13 -22.10
C SER A 39 8.47 -3.60 -23.55
N LYS A 40 8.05 -2.75 -24.50
CA LYS A 40 8.06 -3.03 -25.94
C LYS A 40 9.37 -2.63 -26.60
N THR A 41 10.20 -1.82 -25.93
CA THR A 41 11.41 -1.23 -26.52
C THR A 41 12.69 -1.80 -25.93
N MET A 42 12.68 -2.28 -24.69
CA MET A 42 13.85 -2.82 -24.01
C MET A 42 13.49 -3.96 -23.07
N SER A 43 14.45 -4.84 -22.77
CA SER A 43 14.26 -5.90 -21.78
C SER A 43 14.21 -5.34 -20.35
N LEU A 44 13.64 -6.09 -19.40
CA LEU A 44 13.61 -5.67 -17.99
C LEU A 44 15.01 -5.41 -17.44
N TYR A 45 16.00 -6.24 -17.79
CA TYR A 45 17.37 -6.08 -17.31
C TYR A 45 17.98 -4.77 -17.81
N ASP A 46 17.88 -4.52 -19.13
CA ASP A 46 18.42 -3.30 -19.74
C ASP A 46 17.72 -2.06 -19.21
N PHE A 47 16.40 -2.13 -19.01
CA PHE A 47 15.63 -1.08 -18.39
C PHE A 47 16.14 -0.74 -16.99
N ILE A 48 16.25 -1.74 -16.11
CA ILE A 48 16.70 -1.52 -14.73
C ILE A 48 18.14 -1.02 -14.69
N TYR A 49 19.02 -1.56 -15.55
CA TYR A 49 20.41 -1.11 -15.64
C TYR A 49 20.51 0.36 -16.08
N MET A 50 19.77 0.75 -17.13
CA MET A 50 19.70 2.14 -17.59
C MET A 50 19.11 3.05 -16.50
N ARG A 51 18.04 2.63 -15.84
CA ARG A 51 17.40 3.41 -14.77
C ARG A 51 18.33 3.64 -13.60
N TYR A 52 19.03 2.59 -13.16
CA TYR A 52 19.97 2.66 -12.04
C TYR A 52 21.16 3.58 -12.34
N THR A 53 21.67 3.55 -13.57
CA THR A 53 22.88 4.31 -13.96
C THR A 53 22.59 5.78 -14.27
N ILE A 54 21.46 6.09 -14.89
CA ILE A 54 21.22 7.43 -15.48
C ILE A 54 20.08 8.20 -14.81
N TRP A 55 19.14 7.53 -14.12
CA TRP A 55 17.92 8.18 -13.64
C TRP A 55 17.66 8.08 -12.14
N SER A 56 17.39 6.88 -11.62
CA SER A 56 17.07 6.68 -10.20
C SER A 56 17.38 5.27 -9.70
N GLY A 57 17.83 5.17 -8.45
CA GLY A 57 18.09 3.89 -7.77
C GLY A 57 16.83 3.14 -7.32
N ARG A 58 15.63 3.47 -7.83
CA ARG A 58 14.34 2.87 -7.43
C ARG A 58 14.11 1.51 -8.11
N VAL A 59 15.09 0.62 -8.00
CA VAL A 59 15.11 -0.66 -8.69
C VAL A 59 13.84 -1.47 -8.44
N PHE A 60 13.39 -1.54 -7.18
CA PHE A 60 12.18 -2.29 -6.80
C PHE A 60 10.90 -1.71 -7.43
N ALA A 61 10.65 -0.40 -7.25
CA ALA A 61 9.45 0.25 -7.75
C ALA A 61 9.41 0.26 -9.29
N ASP A 62 10.53 0.59 -9.93
CA ASP A 62 10.63 0.61 -11.39
C ASP A 62 10.44 -0.80 -11.98
N SER A 63 10.94 -1.85 -11.33
CA SER A 63 10.73 -3.24 -11.77
C SER A 63 9.25 -3.64 -11.71
N ILE A 64 8.56 -3.29 -10.62
CA ILE A 64 7.13 -3.58 -10.48
C ILE A 64 6.32 -2.84 -11.53
N LEU A 65 6.62 -1.56 -11.76
CA LEU A 65 5.95 -0.76 -12.79
C LEU A 65 6.15 -1.35 -14.18
N TYR A 66 7.39 -1.74 -14.53
CA TYR A 66 7.68 -2.41 -15.80
C TYR A 66 6.81 -3.67 -16.00
N LEU A 67 6.64 -4.50 -14.96
CA LEU A 67 5.90 -5.75 -15.05
C LEU A 67 4.37 -5.57 -15.12
N ILE A 68 3.85 -4.52 -14.50
CA ILE A 68 2.40 -4.33 -14.35
C ILE A 68 1.78 -3.46 -15.46
N MET A 69 2.54 -2.51 -16.01
CA MET A 69 1.98 -1.43 -16.84
C MET A 69 1.64 -1.80 -18.28
N ASP A 70 2.16 -2.92 -18.81
CA ASP A 70 1.88 -3.35 -20.20
C ASP A 70 0.44 -3.88 -20.36
N GLU A 71 0.15 -5.04 -19.77
CA GLU A 71 -1.15 -5.73 -19.91
C GLU A 71 -1.84 -6.06 -18.58
N ASN A 72 -1.15 -5.86 -17.45
CA ASN A 72 -1.52 -6.45 -16.17
C ASN A 72 -2.07 -5.43 -15.16
N ILE A 73 -2.68 -4.33 -15.62
CA ILE A 73 -3.18 -3.26 -14.74
C ILE A 73 -4.17 -3.75 -13.67
N TRP A 74 -4.90 -4.84 -13.93
CA TRP A 74 -5.77 -5.49 -12.94
C TRP A 74 -5.02 -5.98 -11.70
N ILE A 75 -3.76 -6.41 -11.87
CA ILE A 75 -2.88 -6.77 -10.76
C ILE A 75 -2.65 -5.56 -9.86
N TRP A 76 -2.36 -4.39 -10.45
CA TRP A 76 -2.25 -3.16 -9.66
C TRP A 76 -3.56 -2.81 -8.96
N ARG A 77 -4.72 -2.89 -9.62
CA ARG A 77 -6.02 -2.55 -9.00
C ARG A 77 -6.30 -3.40 -7.75
N ILE A 78 -6.01 -4.70 -7.82
CA ILE A 78 -6.16 -5.63 -6.69
C ILE A 78 -5.13 -5.31 -5.60
N LEU A 79 -3.84 -5.25 -5.96
CA LEU A 79 -2.76 -5.03 -5.00
C LEU A 79 -2.88 -3.67 -4.31
N ASN A 80 -3.12 -2.60 -5.06
CA ASN A 80 -3.29 -1.26 -4.51
C ASN A 80 -4.48 -1.18 -3.55
N SER A 81 -5.57 -1.90 -3.84
CA SER A 81 -6.71 -1.99 -2.92
C SER A 81 -6.35 -2.69 -1.62
N ILE A 82 -5.57 -3.77 -1.69
CA ILE A 82 -5.01 -4.45 -0.51
C ILE A 82 -4.10 -3.49 0.26
N ILE A 83 -3.22 -2.74 -0.41
CA ILE A 83 -2.32 -1.78 0.24
C ILE A 83 -3.10 -0.72 1.01
N ILE A 84 -4.05 -0.04 0.35
CA ILE A 84 -4.86 1.02 0.96
C ILE A 84 -5.69 0.47 2.13
N PHE A 85 -6.26 -0.73 1.99
CA PHE A 85 -7.02 -1.37 3.05
C PHE A 85 -6.15 -1.81 4.24
N MET A 86 -4.94 -2.30 3.98
CA MET A 86 -4.02 -2.78 5.01
C MET A 86 -3.34 -1.65 5.79
N LEU A 87 -3.15 -0.48 5.18
CA LEU A 87 -2.50 0.67 5.83
C LEU A 87 -3.15 1.06 7.18
N PRO A 88 -4.46 1.31 7.28
CA PRO A 88 -5.12 1.57 8.56
C PRO A 88 -4.98 0.42 9.55
N ILE A 89 -5.04 -0.84 9.09
CA ILE A 89 -4.85 -2.02 9.96
C ILE A 89 -3.44 -2.01 10.55
N ALA A 90 -2.44 -1.71 9.72
CA ALA A 90 -1.05 -1.68 10.10
C ALA A 90 -0.76 -0.53 11.09
N ILE A 91 -1.35 0.65 10.86
CA ILE A 91 -1.31 1.78 11.80
C ILE A 91 -1.91 1.37 13.15
N VAL A 92 -3.11 0.78 13.16
CA VAL A 92 -3.76 0.32 14.40
C VAL A 92 -2.87 -0.69 15.13
N ARG A 93 -2.23 -1.62 14.42
CA ARG A 93 -1.32 -2.63 14.99
C ARG A 93 -0.08 -2.02 15.66
N ILE A 94 0.46 -0.90 15.16
CA ILE A 94 1.57 -0.20 15.82
C ILE A 94 1.14 0.32 17.20
N PHE A 95 -0.04 0.92 17.30
CA PHE A 95 -0.50 1.57 18.53
C PHE A 95 -1.25 0.64 19.50
N SER A 96 -1.85 -0.43 18.99
CA SER A 96 -2.71 -1.34 19.75
C SER A 96 -2.60 -2.77 19.24
N MET A 97 -2.51 -3.73 20.15
CA MET A 97 -2.50 -5.15 19.78
C MET A 97 -3.85 -5.67 19.27
N LYS A 98 -4.96 -4.95 19.49
CA LYS A 98 -6.31 -5.40 19.09
C LYS A 98 -6.86 -4.56 17.94
N ILE A 99 -7.13 -5.22 16.82
CA ILE A 99 -7.80 -4.63 15.65
C ILE A 99 -9.31 -4.63 15.90
N SER A 100 -9.90 -3.44 16.03
CA SER A 100 -11.35 -3.24 16.08
C SER A 100 -11.79 -2.40 14.89
N PHE A 101 -13.03 -2.59 14.43
CA PHE A 101 -13.58 -1.80 13.32
C PHE A 101 -13.58 -0.29 13.64
N LYS A 102 -13.86 0.07 14.89
CA LYS A 102 -13.79 1.47 15.36
C LYS A 102 -12.39 2.07 15.18
N TYR A 103 -11.34 1.37 15.61
CA TYR A 103 -9.96 1.87 15.46
C TYR A 103 -9.51 1.89 14.01
N PHE A 104 -9.92 0.89 13.23
CA PHE A 104 -9.70 0.88 11.78
C PHE A 104 -10.31 2.11 11.12
N LEU A 105 -11.57 2.44 11.43
CA LEU A 105 -12.26 3.58 10.82
C LEU A 105 -11.61 4.91 11.21
N ILE A 106 -11.19 5.06 12.47
CA ILE A 106 -10.43 6.24 12.91
C ILE A 106 -9.15 6.38 12.10
N ALA A 107 -8.34 5.32 11.99
CA ALA A 107 -7.09 5.36 11.24
C ALA A 107 -7.31 5.61 9.73
N PHE A 108 -8.35 5.01 9.15
CA PHE A 108 -8.72 5.21 7.75
C PHE A 108 -9.14 6.66 7.50
N CYS A 109 -10.01 7.22 8.34
CA CYS A 109 -10.42 8.61 8.27
C CYS A 109 -9.23 9.57 8.45
N SER A 110 -8.29 9.26 9.33
CA SER A 110 -7.07 10.07 9.50
C SER A 110 -6.21 10.12 8.22
N ILE A 111 -6.10 9.02 7.47
CA ILE A 111 -5.45 9.02 6.16
C ILE A 111 -6.24 9.90 5.18
N CYS A 112 -7.57 9.81 5.18
CA CYS A 112 -8.42 10.63 4.32
C CYS A 112 -8.39 12.14 4.66
N CYS A 113 -7.89 12.53 5.84
CA CYS A 113 -7.68 13.94 6.21
C CYS A 113 -6.42 14.55 5.56
N ILE A 114 -5.59 13.75 4.89
CA ILE A 114 -4.45 14.25 4.10
C ILE A 114 -4.99 15.03 2.89
N SER A 115 -4.24 16.02 2.40
CA SER A 115 -4.65 16.81 1.25
C SER A 115 -4.95 15.92 0.03
N PHE A 116 -6.00 16.29 -0.71
CA PHE A 116 -6.43 15.53 -1.89
C PHE A 116 -5.31 15.35 -2.91
N ASN A 117 -4.46 16.38 -3.10
CA ASN A 117 -3.33 16.30 -4.03
C ASN A 117 -2.35 15.17 -3.64
N VAL A 118 -2.09 14.99 -2.34
CA VAL A 118 -1.19 13.94 -1.85
C VAL A 118 -1.86 12.56 -1.92
N ILE A 119 -3.16 12.46 -1.63
CA ILE A 119 -3.90 11.19 -1.81
C ILE A 119 -3.93 10.79 -3.28
N SER A 120 -4.27 11.73 -4.17
CA SER A 120 -4.34 11.50 -5.61
C SER A 120 -2.99 11.05 -6.17
N SER A 121 -1.92 11.80 -5.93
CA SER A 121 -0.58 11.47 -6.43
C SER A 121 0.10 10.32 -5.70
N GLY A 122 -0.20 10.08 -4.42
CA GLY A 122 0.52 9.10 -3.60
C GLY A 122 -0.17 7.75 -3.45
N PHE A 123 -1.50 7.68 -3.59
CA PHE A 123 -2.29 6.47 -3.31
C PHE A 123 -3.12 6.01 -4.51
N LEU A 124 -3.67 6.95 -5.29
CA LEU A 124 -4.57 6.64 -6.39
C LEU A 124 -3.84 6.55 -7.72
N TRP A 125 -2.82 7.36 -7.94
CA TRP A 125 -2.00 7.29 -9.14
C TRP A 125 -1.15 6.01 -9.18
N VAL A 126 -1.06 5.33 -10.32
CA VAL A 126 -0.41 4.02 -10.46
C VAL A 126 1.08 4.11 -10.14
N THR A 127 1.82 4.94 -10.88
CA THR A 127 3.25 5.17 -10.64
C THR A 127 3.50 5.73 -9.23
N GLY A 128 2.64 6.63 -8.76
CA GLY A 128 2.76 7.21 -7.43
C GLY A 128 2.59 6.20 -6.30
N SER A 129 1.54 5.39 -6.34
CA SER A 129 1.24 4.39 -5.31
C SER A 129 2.38 3.38 -5.11
N ILE A 130 2.95 2.87 -6.20
CA ILE A 130 4.08 1.93 -6.15
C ILE A 130 5.34 2.60 -5.57
N ASN A 131 5.52 3.91 -5.80
CA ASN A 131 6.64 4.67 -5.26
C ASN A 131 6.45 5.14 -3.80
N TYR A 132 5.20 5.30 -3.34
CA TYR A 132 4.90 5.94 -2.06
C TYR A 132 4.08 5.03 -1.13
N SER A 133 2.80 4.77 -1.43
CA SER A 133 1.91 4.05 -0.51
C SER A 133 2.35 2.60 -0.26
N TRP A 134 2.90 1.92 -1.27
CA TRP A 134 3.41 0.55 -1.16
C TRP A 134 4.62 0.48 -0.20
N PRO A 135 5.70 1.27 -0.41
CA PRO A 135 6.79 1.36 0.56
C PRO A 135 6.35 1.77 1.96
N ILE A 136 5.39 2.69 2.11
CA ILE A 136 4.88 3.10 3.42
C ILE A 136 4.29 1.89 4.16
N LEU A 137 3.45 1.08 3.50
CA LEU A 137 2.89 -0.11 4.13
C LEU A 137 3.99 -1.09 4.52
N LEU A 138 4.92 -1.38 3.61
CA LEU A 138 6.02 -2.32 3.86
C LEU A 138 6.91 -1.87 5.02
N GLY A 139 7.21 -0.56 5.10
CA GLY A 139 7.97 0.03 6.20
C GLY A 139 7.23 -0.09 7.55
N ILE A 140 5.92 0.14 7.55
CA ILE A 140 5.09 -0.05 8.74
C ILE A 140 5.05 -1.54 9.15
N LEU A 141 4.83 -2.46 8.21
CA LEU A 141 4.79 -3.89 8.49
C LEU A 141 6.11 -4.40 9.08
N SER A 142 7.24 -3.92 8.55
CA SER A 142 8.56 -4.18 9.13
C SER A 142 8.66 -3.64 10.57
N SER A 143 8.14 -2.44 10.80
CA SER A 143 8.12 -1.82 12.13
C SER A 143 7.25 -2.59 13.14
N ILE A 144 6.16 -3.23 12.70
CA ILE A 144 5.29 -4.04 13.58
C ILE A 144 6.08 -5.19 14.24
N ILE A 145 6.99 -5.82 13.49
CA ILE A 145 7.85 -6.89 14.03
C ILE A 145 8.69 -6.34 15.18
N TYR A 146 9.26 -5.15 15.00
CA TYR A 146 10.05 -4.48 16.02
C TYR A 146 9.21 -4.05 17.23
N THR A 147 8.01 -3.50 17.01
CA THR A 147 7.11 -3.13 18.11
C THR A 147 6.66 -4.36 18.90
N ASP A 148 6.37 -5.49 18.23
CA ASP A 148 5.99 -6.73 18.90
C ASP A 148 7.13 -7.24 19.81
N ILE A 149 8.40 -7.11 19.39
CA ILE A 149 9.57 -7.43 20.24
C ILE A 149 9.67 -6.49 21.44
N LEU A 150 9.55 -5.18 21.22
CA LEU A 150 9.63 -4.17 22.28
C LEU A 150 8.53 -4.32 23.33
N PHE A 151 7.28 -4.48 22.89
CA PHE A 151 6.13 -4.61 23.80
C PHE A 151 6.14 -5.95 24.54
N ASN A 152 6.59 -7.04 23.91
CA ASN A 152 6.77 -8.30 24.62
C ASN A 152 7.86 -8.23 25.69
N LYS A 153 8.94 -7.45 25.47
CA LYS A 153 9.98 -7.21 26.49
C LYS A 153 9.43 -6.35 27.65
N THR A 154 8.69 -5.29 27.38
CA THR A 154 8.11 -4.43 28.44
C THR A 154 7.06 -5.16 29.28
N HIS A 155 6.23 -6.03 28.68
CA HIS A 155 5.31 -6.88 29.43
C HIS A 155 6.01 -7.93 30.31
N LYS A 156 7.16 -8.47 29.88
CA LYS A 156 7.98 -9.37 30.71
C LYS A 156 8.64 -8.63 31.88
N LEU A 157 9.07 -7.37 31.69
CA LEU A 157 9.66 -6.56 32.77
C LEU A 157 8.62 -6.15 33.83
N LYS A 158 7.38 -5.81 33.42
CA LYS A 158 6.29 -5.48 34.36
C LYS A 158 5.81 -6.64 35.24
N ARG A 159 6.12 -7.90 34.89
CA ARG A 159 5.78 -9.09 35.69
C ARG A 159 6.87 -9.49 36.69
N LYS A 160 8.02 -8.81 36.67
CA LYS A 160 9.20 -9.17 37.46
C LYS A 160 9.36 -8.32 38.73
N TYR A 161 8.42 -7.42 39.00
CA TYR A 161 8.34 -6.59 40.19
C TYR A 161 6.96 -6.74 40.81
#